data_AF-A0AA88MFQ6-F1
#
_entry.id   AF-A0AA88MFQ6-F1
#
_cell.length_a   1.000
_cell.length_b   1.000
_cell.length_c   1.000
_cell.angle_alpha   90.00
_cell.angle_beta   90.00
_cell.angle_gamma   90.00
#
_symmetry.space_group_name_H-M   'P 1'
#
loop_
_entity.id
_entity.type
_entity.pdbx_description
1 polymer ?
#
loop_
_entity_poly.entity_id
_entity_poly.type
_entity_poly.pdbx_seq_one_letter_code
_entity_poly.pdbx_strand_id
1 'polypeptide(L)'
;MNLTIEPTAAPPELNTTPKPFSVFDGCDYMIEGVLFDLAVQTFNIVVGFPANILVIAVLIRNRHEPSTSDIFLGCLAFMDAYFGLMVPISFLNLFYWKSMKGWYALKFSYGVKDTSGPLFLSCICLDRFVAVVFPIAFSQLKHIKYRICLTLFVLGLTFAYASAKTIGGLPDFEKVFTGEVLATFTWMMICNMSILWALKRSRGAGKDEMHPMKKKAFKIVLSILCIIIFNYLPLVALFPFQDHYSPMAFTCYVQPVGFAFLNISSSIQPLIYLSRLEKIPFLPESLAKKLCCAKKTEADQSPA
;
A
#
# COMPACT_ATOMS: atom_id res chain seq x y z
N MET A 1 15.19 55.62 59.26
CA MET A 1 14.73 54.29 58.83
C MET A 1 14.55 54.38 57.32
N ASN A 2 15.65 54.22 56.56
CA ASN A 2 15.68 54.34 55.10
C ASN A 2 15.72 52.92 54.52
N LEU A 3 14.63 52.49 53.89
CA LEU A 3 14.56 51.26 53.10
C LEU A 3 14.87 51.63 51.65
N THR A 4 16.12 51.41 51.24
CA THR A 4 16.54 51.36 49.84
C THR A 4 15.97 50.10 49.19
N ILE A 5 15.17 50.28 48.15
CA ILE A 5 14.63 49.22 47.30
C ILE A 5 15.73 48.81 46.33
N GLU A 6 16.19 47.55 46.41
CA GLU A 6 17.08 46.96 45.39
C GLU A 6 16.32 46.73 44.08
N PRO A 7 16.95 46.93 42.90
CA PRO A 7 16.32 46.58 41.63
C PRO A 7 16.27 45.07 41.47
N THR A 8 15.07 44.57 41.22
CA THR A 8 14.72 43.19 40.89
C THR A 8 15.69 42.59 39.86
N ALA A 9 16.35 41.49 40.21
CA ALA A 9 17.12 40.69 39.25
C ALA A 9 16.18 40.22 38.13
N ALA A 10 16.56 40.53 36.88
CA ALA A 10 15.87 40.03 35.71
C ALA A 10 15.85 38.50 35.71
N PRO A 11 14.74 37.85 35.32
CA PRO A 11 14.72 36.40 35.15
C PRO A 11 15.77 35.99 34.10
N PRO A 12 16.44 34.84 34.29
CA PRO A 12 17.45 34.38 33.35
C PRO A 12 16.83 34.28 31.96
N GLU A 13 17.46 34.94 30.98
CA GLU A 13 17.08 34.83 29.58
C GLU A 13 17.09 33.36 29.19
N LEU A 14 15.90 32.81 28.95
CA LEU A 14 15.72 31.48 28.42
C LEU A 14 16.34 31.49 27.02
N ASN A 15 17.56 30.94 26.90
CA ASN A 15 18.24 30.66 25.64
C ASN A 15 17.35 29.75 24.79
N THR A 16 16.39 30.34 24.10
CA THR A 16 15.49 29.69 23.15
C THR A 16 16.13 29.77 21.79
N THR A 17 17.25 29.06 21.62
CA THR A 17 17.68 28.69 20.27
C THR A 17 16.51 27.93 19.66
N PRO A 18 15.90 28.38 18.54
CA PRO A 18 14.78 27.68 17.95
C PRO A 18 15.22 26.26 17.63
N LYS A 19 14.62 25.25 18.29
CA LYS A 19 14.92 23.86 18.00
C LYS A 19 14.64 23.66 16.50
N PRO A 20 15.60 23.12 15.73
CA PRO A 20 15.36 22.86 14.32
C PRO A 20 14.18 21.88 14.19
N PHE A 21 13.23 22.20 13.32
CA PHE A 21 12.01 21.40 13.12
C PHE A 21 12.34 19.92 12.91
N SER A 22 11.78 19.06 13.77
CA SER A 22 11.79 17.62 13.61
C SER A 22 10.38 17.07 13.73
N VAL A 23 10.01 16.21 12.79
CA VAL A 23 8.71 15.54 12.75
C VAL A 23 8.51 14.59 13.93
N PHE A 24 9.61 14.10 14.51
CA PHE A 24 9.62 13.14 15.62
C PHE A 24 9.88 13.81 16.97
N ASP A 25 9.77 15.13 17.06
CA ASP A 25 9.91 15.84 18.33
C ASP A 25 8.88 15.32 19.35
N GLY A 26 9.36 14.76 20.47
CA GLY A 26 8.53 14.15 21.51
C GLY A 26 8.37 12.62 21.41
N CYS A 27 8.90 12.00 20.35
CA CYS A 27 8.89 10.53 20.17
C CYS A 27 10.17 9.83 20.69
N ASP A 28 11.01 10.53 21.46
CA ASP A 28 12.35 10.07 21.86
C ASP A 28 12.34 8.71 22.59
N TYR A 29 11.27 8.42 23.33
CA TYR A 29 11.10 7.17 24.09
C TYR A 29 10.35 6.06 23.32
N MET A 30 9.85 6.33 22.10
CA MET A 30 9.06 5.40 21.28
C MET A 30 9.57 5.32 19.84
N ILE A 31 10.90 5.40 19.68
CA ILE A 31 11.56 5.48 18.37
C ILE A 31 11.42 4.21 17.52
N GLU A 32 11.12 3.06 18.15
CA GLU A 32 11.05 1.75 17.48
C GLU A 32 10.01 1.73 16.34
N GLY A 33 8.84 2.33 16.55
CA GLY A 33 7.79 2.40 15.53
C GLY A 33 8.21 3.23 14.32
N VAL A 34 8.91 4.33 14.57
CA VAL A 34 9.48 5.20 13.53
C VAL A 34 10.57 4.45 12.75
N LEU A 35 11.49 3.77 13.44
CA LEU A 35 12.56 3.00 12.80
C LEU A 35 11.99 1.88 11.93
N PHE A 36 10.93 1.21 12.39
CA PHE A 36 10.27 0.17 11.61
C PHE A 36 9.68 0.71 10.31
N ASP A 37 8.96 1.84 10.35
CA ASP A 37 8.43 2.46 9.14
C ASP A 37 9.55 2.91 8.18
N LEU A 38 10.63 3.53 8.70
CA LEU A 38 11.78 3.92 7.88
C LEU A 38 12.47 2.71 7.21
N ALA A 39 12.55 1.58 7.91
CA ALA A 39 13.10 0.33 7.36
C ALA A 39 12.21 -0.19 6.21
N VAL A 40 10.89 -0.19 6.38
CA VAL A 40 9.95 -0.59 5.32
C VAL A 40 10.00 0.38 4.13
N GLN A 41 10.12 1.68 4.38
CA GLN A 41 10.29 2.68 3.33
C GLN A 41 11.57 2.43 2.51
N THR A 42 12.68 2.08 3.17
CA THR A 42 13.94 1.71 2.51
C THR A 42 13.75 0.46 1.65
N PHE A 43 13.07 -0.56 2.17
CA PHE A 43 12.72 -1.76 1.39
C PHE A 43 11.87 -1.42 0.16
N ASN A 44 10.89 -0.52 0.29
CA ASN A 44 10.06 -0.08 -0.82
C ASN A 44 10.85 0.67 -1.90
N ILE A 45 11.88 1.44 -1.55
CA ILE A 45 12.75 2.06 -2.57
C ILE A 45 13.53 0.99 -3.33
N VAL A 46 14.14 0.04 -2.60
CA VAL A 46 15.07 -0.92 -3.22
C VAL A 46 14.32 -1.97 -4.05
N VAL A 47 13.15 -2.39 -3.59
CA VAL A 47 12.40 -3.50 -4.18
C VAL A 47 11.11 -3.04 -4.83
N GLY A 48 10.30 -2.26 -4.11
CA GLY A 48 8.99 -1.80 -4.55
C GLY A 48 9.07 -0.88 -5.77
N PHE A 49 9.96 0.11 -5.77
CA PHE A 49 10.08 1.05 -6.88
C PHE A 49 10.48 0.35 -8.19
N PRO A 50 11.56 -0.47 -8.25
CA PRO A 50 11.86 -1.24 -9.45
C PRO A 50 10.73 -2.16 -9.88
N ALA A 51 10.08 -2.85 -8.93
CA ALA A 51 8.97 -3.75 -9.24
C ALA A 51 7.79 -3.00 -9.89
N ASN A 52 7.39 -1.84 -9.36
CA ASN A 52 6.30 -1.04 -9.91
C ASN A 52 6.64 -0.48 -11.30
N ILE A 53 7.88 0.00 -11.52
CA ILE A 53 8.34 0.44 -12.84
C ILE A 53 8.27 -0.72 -13.85
N LEU A 54 8.69 -1.93 -13.45
CA LEU A 54 8.60 -3.11 -14.29
C LEU A 54 7.15 -3.49 -14.60
N VAL A 55 6.23 -3.41 -13.64
CA VAL A 55 4.79 -3.63 -13.87
C VAL A 55 4.29 -2.67 -14.95
N ILE A 56 4.57 -1.37 -14.81
CA ILE A 56 4.19 -0.35 -15.81
C ILE A 56 4.78 -0.68 -17.18
N ALA A 57 6.07 -1.01 -17.24
CA ALA A 57 6.74 -1.36 -18.49
C ALA A 57 6.13 -2.60 -19.16
N VAL A 58 5.77 -3.62 -18.38
CA VAL A 58 5.09 -4.83 -18.86
C VAL A 58 3.69 -4.49 -19.39
N LEU A 59 2.91 -3.69 -18.69
CA LEU A 59 1.58 -3.28 -19.12
C LEU A 59 1.64 -2.49 -20.44
N ILE A 60 2.62 -1.61 -20.59
CA ILE A 60 2.85 -0.87 -21.85
C ILE A 60 3.26 -1.81 -22.98
N ARG A 61 4.15 -2.79 -22.73
CA ARG A 61 4.58 -3.77 -23.74
C ARG A 61 3.44 -4.70 -24.17
N ASN A 62 2.59 -5.11 -23.23
CA ASN A 62 1.48 -6.03 -23.48
C ASN A 62 0.18 -5.32 -23.89
N ARG A 63 0.24 -4.03 -24.28
CA ARG A 63 -0.92 -3.20 -24.68
C ARG A 63 -1.80 -3.79 -25.80
N HIS A 64 -1.31 -4.79 -26.53
CA HIS A 64 -2.04 -5.47 -27.59
C HIS A 64 -3.02 -6.53 -27.06
N GLU A 65 -2.83 -7.04 -25.84
CA GLU A 65 -3.72 -7.98 -25.15
C GLU A 65 -4.06 -7.47 -23.73
N PRO A 66 -4.70 -6.29 -23.59
CA PRO A 66 -4.94 -5.70 -22.29
C PRO A 66 -5.98 -6.53 -21.51
N SER A 67 -5.62 -6.90 -20.28
CA SER A 67 -6.59 -7.37 -19.30
C SER A 67 -7.51 -6.24 -18.89
N THR A 68 -8.72 -6.61 -18.46
CA THR A 68 -9.73 -5.67 -18.01
C THR A 68 -9.30 -4.81 -16.84
N SER A 69 -8.53 -5.39 -15.92
CA SER A 69 -8.04 -4.72 -14.70
C SER A 69 -6.71 -3.98 -14.86
N ASP A 70 -6.11 -3.97 -16.06
CA ASP A 70 -4.77 -3.41 -16.27
C ASP A 70 -4.70 -1.91 -16.05
N ILE A 71 -5.78 -1.16 -16.30
CA ILE A 71 -5.82 0.29 -16.02
C ILE A 71 -5.70 0.57 -14.51
N PHE A 72 -6.41 -0.19 -13.67
CA PHE A 72 -6.34 -0.02 -12.21
C PHE A 72 -4.97 -0.43 -11.69
N LEU A 73 -4.42 -1.54 -12.20
CA LEU A 73 -3.09 -2.00 -11.82
C LEU A 73 -1.99 -1.02 -12.26
N GLY A 74 -2.10 -0.45 -13.46
CA GLY A 74 -1.16 0.55 -13.96
C GLY A 74 -1.21 1.85 -13.15
N CYS A 75 -2.41 2.33 -12.80
CA CYS A 75 -2.56 3.49 -11.93
C CYS A 75 -2.01 3.23 -10.52
N LEU A 76 -2.29 2.06 -9.93
CA LEU A 76 -1.74 1.66 -8.64
C LEU A 76 -0.21 1.63 -8.67
N ALA A 77 0.39 0.97 -9.67
CA ALA A 77 1.83 0.90 -9.83
C ALA A 77 2.46 2.27 -10.05
N PHE A 78 1.79 3.17 -10.79
CA PHE A 78 2.25 4.55 -10.97
C PHE A 78 2.27 5.31 -9.64
N MET A 79 1.20 5.21 -8.84
CA MET A 79 1.13 5.88 -7.54
C MET A 79 2.16 5.33 -6.54
N ASP A 80 2.37 4.01 -6.53
CA ASP A 80 3.38 3.38 -5.69
C ASP A 80 4.81 3.76 -6.13
N ALA A 81 5.08 3.86 -7.43
CA ALA A 81 6.36 4.35 -7.95
C ALA A 81 6.60 5.83 -7.61
N TYR A 82 5.57 6.67 -7.75
CA TYR A 82 5.61 8.08 -7.33
C TYR A 82 5.94 8.21 -5.84
N PHE A 83 5.25 7.44 -4.98
CA PHE A 83 5.53 7.43 -3.55
C PHE A 83 6.95 6.94 -3.24
N GLY A 84 7.41 5.88 -3.91
CA GLY A 84 8.78 5.38 -3.78
C GLY A 84 9.84 6.43 -4.12
N LEU A 85 9.59 7.30 -5.11
CA LEU A 85 10.48 8.42 -5.45
C LEU A 85 10.47 9.55 -4.39
N MET A 86 9.37 9.70 -3.65
CA MET A 86 9.26 10.68 -2.57
C MET A 86 9.96 10.24 -1.28
N VAL A 87 10.25 8.95 -1.09
CA VAL A 87 10.95 8.45 0.10
C VAL A 87 12.39 9.01 0.23
N PRO A 88 13.25 9.04 -0.81
CA PRO A 88 14.56 9.72 -0.71
C PRO A 88 14.44 11.20 -0.35
N ILE A 89 13.43 11.89 -0.88
CA ILE A 89 13.10 13.28 -0.54
C ILE A 89 12.72 13.39 0.93
N SER A 90 12.00 12.38 1.47
CA SER A 90 11.68 12.28 2.89
C SER A 90 12.94 12.25 3.75
N PHE A 91 13.90 11.40 3.41
CA PHE A 91 15.18 11.30 4.11
C PHE A 91 16.01 12.59 4.02
N LEU A 92 16.07 13.21 2.84
CA LEU A 92 16.75 14.49 2.67
C LEU A 92 16.11 15.60 3.50
N ASN A 93 14.79 15.65 3.55
CA ASN A 93 14.08 16.64 4.35
C ASN A 93 14.23 16.38 5.85
N LEU A 94 14.24 15.12 6.27
CA LEU A 94 14.38 14.73 7.67
C LEU A 94 15.79 15.03 8.22
N PHE A 95 16.84 14.66 7.47
CA PHE A 95 18.22 14.76 7.96
C PHE A 95 18.91 16.08 7.62
N TYR A 96 18.63 16.66 6.44
CA TYR A 96 19.38 17.80 5.91
C TYR A 96 18.54 19.07 5.81
N TRP A 97 17.47 19.09 5.00
CA TRP A 97 16.77 20.35 4.70
C TRP A 97 15.93 20.89 5.86
N LYS A 98 15.32 20.01 6.66
CA LYS A 98 14.42 20.36 7.77
C LYS A 98 13.39 21.44 7.39
N SER A 99 12.86 21.33 6.16
CA SER A 99 12.01 22.35 5.57
C SER A 99 10.53 22.04 5.78
N MET A 100 9.77 23.05 6.22
CA MET A 100 8.31 22.97 6.33
C MET A 100 7.65 22.72 4.96
N LYS A 101 8.16 23.33 3.89
CA LYS A 101 7.64 23.10 2.53
C LYS A 101 7.86 21.65 2.09
N GLY A 102 9.04 21.11 2.41
CA GLY A 102 9.34 19.69 2.18
C GLY A 102 8.38 18.79 2.95
N TRP A 103 8.08 19.14 4.21
CA TRP A 103 7.12 18.41 5.03
C TRP A 103 5.70 18.41 4.43
N TYR A 104 5.20 19.54 3.95
CA TYR A 104 3.89 19.60 3.27
C TYR A 104 3.85 18.74 2.00
N ALA A 105 4.92 18.76 1.18
CA ALA A 105 5.00 17.94 -0.02
C ALA A 105 5.02 16.43 0.30
N LEU A 106 5.70 16.04 1.39
CA LEU A 106 5.69 14.67 1.89
C LEU A 106 4.31 14.29 2.40
N LYS A 107 3.68 15.14 3.21
CA LYS A 107 2.33 14.92 3.75
C LYS A 107 1.29 14.70 2.65
N PHE A 108 1.38 15.45 1.56
CA PHE A 108 0.58 15.21 0.36
C PHE A 108 0.84 13.83 -0.24
N SER A 109 2.12 13.46 -0.39
CA SER A 109 2.52 12.20 -1.01
C SER A 109 2.10 10.97 -0.17
N TYR A 110 2.18 11.06 1.16
CA TYR A 110 1.58 10.06 2.06
C TYR A 110 0.07 9.98 1.86
N GLY A 111 -0.63 11.12 1.80
CA GLY A 111 -2.08 11.13 1.53
C GLY A 111 -2.46 10.46 0.22
N VAL A 112 -1.66 10.65 -0.84
CA VAL A 112 -1.85 9.94 -2.12
C VAL A 112 -1.69 8.44 -1.93
N LYS A 113 -0.63 7.99 -1.25
CA LYS A 113 -0.34 6.57 -1.02
C LYS A 113 -1.42 5.89 -0.17
N ASP A 114 -1.83 6.54 0.91
CA ASP A 114 -2.77 6.03 1.90
C ASP A 114 -4.12 5.68 1.27
N THR A 115 -4.61 6.52 0.35
CA THR A 115 -5.93 6.37 -0.28
C THR A 115 -5.88 5.60 -1.61
N SER A 116 -4.87 5.84 -2.45
CA SER A 116 -4.82 5.19 -3.77
C SER A 116 -4.69 3.67 -3.69
N GLY A 117 -3.89 3.16 -2.75
CA GLY A 117 -3.69 1.72 -2.57
C GLY A 117 -4.99 0.95 -2.32
N PRO A 118 -5.66 1.16 -1.18
CA PRO A 118 -6.92 0.49 -0.85
C PRO A 118 -8.01 0.67 -1.91
N LEU A 119 -8.17 1.87 -2.48
CA LEU A 119 -9.22 2.14 -3.48
C LEU A 119 -8.97 1.41 -4.81
N PHE A 120 -7.75 1.46 -5.35
CA PHE A 120 -7.46 0.73 -6.60
C PHE A 120 -7.52 -0.78 -6.41
N LEU A 121 -7.07 -1.30 -5.28
CA LEU A 121 -7.22 -2.72 -4.96
C LEU A 121 -8.68 -3.14 -4.84
N SER A 122 -9.53 -2.28 -4.26
CA SER A 122 -10.97 -2.50 -4.20
C SER A 122 -11.59 -2.55 -5.60
N CYS A 123 -11.14 -1.70 -6.53
CA CYS A 123 -11.57 -1.71 -7.93
C CYS A 123 -11.10 -2.97 -8.67
N ILE A 124 -9.85 -3.40 -8.46
CA ILE A 124 -9.31 -4.65 -9.01
C ILE A 124 -10.11 -5.85 -8.47
N CYS A 125 -10.45 -5.83 -7.18
CA CYS A 125 -11.27 -6.88 -6.58
C CYS A 125 -12.67 -6.90 -7.21
N LEU A 126 -13.31 -5.73 -7.33
CA LEU A 126 -14.63 -5.60 -7.97
C LEU A 126 -14.64 -6.16 -9.40
N ASP A 127 -13.65 -5.80 -10.23
CA ASP A 127 -13.58 -6.30 -11.62
C ASP A 127 -13.50 -7.85 -11.65
N ARG A 128 -12.70 -8.45 -10.76
CA ARG A 128 -12.58 -9.91 -10.64
C ARG A 128 -13.84 -10.57 -10.07
N PHE A 129 -14.47 -9.94 -9.08
CA PHE A 129 -15.70 -10.43 -8.48
C PHE A 129 -16.82 -10.48 -9.50
N VAL A 130 -17.05 -9.40 -10.24
CA VAL A 130 -18.07 -9.37 -11.30
C VAL A 130 -17.75 -10.39 -12.39
N ALA A 131 -16.48 -10.53 -12.79
CA ALA A 131 -16.07 -11.52 -13.79
C ALA A 131 -16.36 -12.97 -13.39
N VAL A 132 -16.14 -13.32 -12.11
CA VAL A 132 -16.26 -14.71 -11.62
C VAL A 132 -17.68 -15.03 -11.17
N VAL A 133 -18.34 -14.11 -10.45
CA VAL A 133 -19.64 -14.36 -9.82
C VAL A 133 -20.80 -14.01 -10.78
N PHE A 134 -20.62 -13.00 -11.62
CA PHE A 134 -21.66 -12.49 -12.53
C PHE A 134 -21.15 -12.39 -13.99
N PRO A 135 -20.77 -13.50 -14.64
CA PRO A 135 -20.13 -13.48 -15.96
C PRO A 135 -20.98 -12.82 -17.06
N ILE A 136 -22.32 -12.91 -16.98
CA ILE A 136 -23.24 -12.25 -17.92
C ILE A 136 -23.17 -10.72 -17.77
N ALA A 137 -23.23 -10.22 -16.52
CA ALA A 137 -23.09 -8.79 -16.24
C ALA A 137 -21.69 -8.27 -16.61
N PHE A 138 -20.64 -9.07 -16.39
CA PHE A 138 -19.27 -8.73 -16.79
C PHE A 138 -19.15 -8.51 -18.30
N SER A 139 -19.84 -9.32 -19.11
CA SER A 139 -19.86 -9.15 -20.56
C SER A 139 -20.44 -7.79 -20.97
N GLN A 140 -21.50 -7.33 -20.28
CA GLN A 140 -22.15 -6.05 -20.52
C GLN A 140 -21.33 -4.86 -20.00
N LEU A 141 -20.65 -5.02 -18.86
CA LEU A 141 -19.82 -3.99 -18.22
C LEU A 141 -18.39 -3.92 -18.77
N LYS A 142 -18.08 -4.66 -19.84
CA LYS A 142 -16.73 -4.72 -20.45
C LYS A 142 -16.27 -3.38 -21.04
N HIS A 143 -17.18 -2.43 -21.26
CA HIS A 143 -16.85 -1.13 -21.84
C HIS A 143 -15.80 -0.38 -21.02
N ILE A 144 -14.69 -0.03 -21.67
CA ILE A 144 -13.56 0.70 -21.07
C ILE A 144 -13.96 2.03 -20.42
N LYS A 145 -15.05 2.66 -20.90
CA LYS A 145 -15.59 3.92 -20.36
C LYS A 145 -15.90 3.82 -18.86
N TYR A 146 -16.49 2.72 -18.40
CA TYR A 146 -16.80 2.55 -16.96
C TYR A 146 -15.53 2.48 -16.12
N ARG A 147 -14.49 1.83 -16.62
CA ARG A 147 -13.21 1.73 -15.92
C ARG A 147 -12.45 3.04 -15.88
N ILE A 148 -12.45 3.78 -17.00
CA ILE A 148 -11.86 5.14 -17.03
C ILE A 148 -12.60 6.04 -16.04
N CYS A 149 -13.93 6.02 -16.04
CA CYS A 149 -14.74 6.79 -15.09
C CYS A 149 -14.41 6.43 -13.63
N LEU A 150 -14.34 5.14 -13.31
CA LEU A 150 -14.00 4.67 -11.97
C LEU A 150 -12.55 5.05 -11.58
N THR A 151 -11.60 4.95 -12.50
CA THR A 151 -10.22 5.41 -12.29
C THR A 151 -10.17 6.90 -11.99
N LEU A 152 -10.83 7.73 -12.80
CA LEU A 152 -10.88 9.18 -12.58
C LEU A 152 -11.53 9.54 -11.25
N PHE A 153 -12.59 8.82 -10.87
CA PHE A 153 -13.24 8.98 -9.58
C PHE A 153 -12.29 8.64 -8.41
N VAL A 154 -11.61 7.50 -8.47
CA VAL A 154 -10.63 7.09 -7.44
C VAL A 154 -9.47 8.10 -7.35
N LEU A 155 -8.96 8.57 -8.48
CA LEU A 155 -7.92 9.60 -8.51
C LEU A 155 -8.41 10.92 -7.89
N GLY A 156 -9.64 11.33 -8.21
CA GLY A 156 -10.27 12.51 -7.63
C GLY A 156 -10.36 12.43 -6.11
N LEU A 157 -10.86 11.30 -5.59
CA LEU A 157 -10.90 11.05 -4.14
C LEU A 157 -9.50 11.07 -3.51
N THR A 158 -8.53 10.40 -4.15
CA THR A 158 -7.15 10.35 -3.70
C THR A 158 -6.54 11.75 -3.58
N PHE A 159 -6.64 12.56 -4.63
CA PHE A 159 -6.05 13.91 -4.64
C PHE A 159 -6.81 14.88 -3.72
N ALA A 160 -8.13 14.74 -3.59
CA ALA A 160 -8.92 15.51 -2.64
C ALA A 160 -8.48 15.22 -1.19
N TYR A 161 -8.39 13.94 -0.83
CA TYR A 161 -7.92 13.51 0.49
C TYR A 161 -6.47 13.97 0.74
N ALA A 162 -5.56 13.77 -0.21
CA ALA A 162 -4.17 14.20 -0.08
C ALA A 162 -4.02 15.72 0.12
N SER A 163 -4.83 16.51 -0.60
CA SER A 163 -4.85 17.97 -0.46
C SER A 163 -5.39 18.39 0.92
N ALA A 164 -6.49 17.78 1.35
CA ALA A 164 -7.07 18.02 2.68
C ALA A 164 -6.09 17.66 3.81
N LYS A 165 -5.41 16.51 3.70
CA LYS A 165 -4.35 16.07 4.63
C LYS A 165 -3.23 17.10 4.72
N THR A 166 -2.85 17.70 3.59
CA THR A 166 -1.76 18.70 3.51
C THR A 166 -2.11 20.00 4.21
N ILE A 167 -3.30 20.55 3.94
CA ILE A 167 -3.76 21.82 4.54
C ILE A 167 -3.93 21.66 6.06
N GLY A 168 -4.44 20.52 6.51
CA GLY A 168 -4.70 20.27 7.93
C GLY A 168 -5.85 21.13 8.48
N GLY A 169 -6.04 21.11 9.80
CA GLY A 169 -7.07 21.93 10.47
C GLY A 169 -8.51 21.42 10.35
N LEU A 170 -8.72 20.25 9.74
CA LEU A 170 -10.02 19.60 9.69
C LEU A 170 -10.22 18.76 10.96
N PRO A 171 -11.27 19.03 11.77
CA PRO A 171 -11.57 18.18 12.92
C PRO A 171 -11.88 16.77 12.45
N ASP A 172 -11.45 15.77 13.22
CA ASP A 172 -11.72 14.35 12.95
C ASP A 172 -11.24 13.81 11.59
N PHE A 173 -10.27 14.47 10.94
CA PHE A 173 -9.75 14.03 9.63
C PHE A 173 -9.23 12.59 9.63
N GLU A 174 -8.58 12.15 10.71
CA GLU A 174 -8.09 10.77 10.87
C GLU A 174 -9.22 9.73 10.84
N LYS A 175 -10.46 10.11 11.22
CA LYS A 175 -11.63 9.24 11.14
C LYS A 175 -12.07 9.01 9.69
N VAL A 176 -11.83 9.97 8.78
CA VAL A 176 -12.11 9.80 7.34
C VAL A 176 -11.26 8.67 6.78
N PHE A 177 -9.96 8.70 7.06
CA PHE A 177 -9.04 7.64 6.66
C PHE A 177 -9.41 6.28 7.27
N THR A 178 -9.71 6.29 8.57
CA THR A 178 -10.14 5.07 9.28
C THR A 178 -11.40 4.47 8.66
N GLY A 179 -12.39 5.30 8.32
CA GLY A 179 -13.60 4.87 7.63
C GLY A 179 -13.32 4.33 6.23
N GLU A 180 -12.45 5.01 5.47
CA GLU A 180 -12.04 4.59 4.13
C GLU A 180 -11.35 3.22 4.15
N VAL A 181 -10.33 3.04 5.00
CA VAL A 181 -9.59 1.78 5.08
C VAL A 181 -10.47 0.64 5.60
N LEU A 182 -11.39 0.90 6.54
CA LEU A 182 -12.32 -0.10 7.04
C LEU A 182 -13.32 -0.53 5.95
N ALA A 183 -13.87 0.42 5.20
CA ALA A 183 -14.81 0.15 4.12
C ALA A 183 -14.14 -0.66 2.99
N THR A 184 -12.95 -0.22 2.55
CA THR A 184 -12.19 -0.90 1.49
C THR A 184 -11.70 -2.27 1.93
N PHE A 185 -11.21 -2.44 3.16
CA PHE A 185 -10.84 -3.74 3.71
C PHE A 185 -12.03 -4.69 3.75
N THR A 186 -13.17 -4.25 4.29
CA THR A 186 -14.38 -5.06 4.35
C THR A 186 -14.84 -5.48 2.96
N TRP A 187 -14.84 -4.54 2.01
CA TRP A 187 -15.16 -4.83 0.62
C TRP A 187 -14.21 -5.86 0.00
N MET A 188 -12.89 -5.67 0.16
CA MET A 188 -11.88 -6.60 -0.32
C MET A 188 -12.04 -8.01 0.28
N MET A 189 -12.38 -8.12 1.56
CA MET A 189 -12.66 -9.39 2.22
C MET A 189 -13.88 -10.09 1.62
N ILE A 190 -15.02 -9.39 1.53
CA ILE A 190 -16.27 -9.93 0.96
C ILE A 190 -16.05 -10.41 -0.48
N CYS A 191 -15.41 -9.56 -1.27
CA CYS A 191 -15.11 -9.81 -2.68
C CYS A 191 -14.22 -11.07 -2.85
N ASN A 192 -13.07 -11.13 -2.17
CA ASN A 192 -12.17 -12.29 -2.28
C ASN A 192 -12.79 -13.58 -1.74
N MET A 193 -13.53 -13.52 -0.62
CA MET A 193 -14.21 -14.68 -0.06
C MET A 193 -15.30 -15.21 -1.00
N SER A 194 -16.04 -14.32 -1.65
CA SER A 194 -17.07 -14.69 -2.64
C SER A 194 -16.46 -15.30 -3.90
N ILE A 195 -15.32 -14.79 -4.37
CA ILE A 195 -14.57 -15.40 -5.49
C ILE A 195 -14.10 -16.81 -5.10
N LEU A 196 -13.51 -16.98 -3.91
CA LEU A 196 -13.08 -18.30 -3.43
C LEU A 196 -14.26 -19.27 -3.31
N TRP A 197 -15.39 -18.80 -2.80
CA TRP A 197 -16.60 -19.61 -2.69
C TRP A 197 -17.16 -20.01 -4.07
N ALA A 198 -17.22 -19.09 -5.02
CA ALA A 198 -17.67 -19.37 -6.39
C ALA A 198 -16.74 -20.38 -7.10
N LEU A 199 -15.42 -20.21 -6.95
CA LEU A 199 -14.42 -21.15 -7.47
C LEU A 199 -14.56 -22.53 -6.82
N LYS A 200 -14.83 -22.60 -5.51
CA LYS A 200 -15.05 -23.86 -4.77
C LYS A 200 -16.37 -24.52 -5.16
N ARG A 201 -17.46 -23.77 -5.30
CA ARG A 201 -18.79 -24.29 -5.68
C ARG A 201 -18.84 -24.81 -7.12
N SER A 202 -17.98 -24.30 -7.99
CA SER A 202 -17.80 -24.81 -9.35
C SER A 202 -17.18 -26.24 -9.41
N ARG A 203 -16.89 -26.86 -8.26
CA ARG A 203 -16.65 -28.29 -8.08
C ARG A 203 -17.96 -29.03 -8.35
N GLY A 204 -18.16 -29.43 -9.60
CA GLY A 204 -19.35 -30.20 -10.02
C GLY A 204 -19.52 -31.45 -9.14
N ALA A 205 -20.77 -31.77 -8.81
CA ALA A 205 -21.14 -32.98 -8.08
C ALA A 205 -20.56 -34.21 -8.82
N GLY A 206 -19.53 -34.83 -8.24
CA GLY A 206 -18.99 -36.12 -8.71
C GLY A 206 -17.63 -36.14 -9.41
N LYS A 207 -16.91 -35.01 -9.58
CA LYS A 207 -15.49 -35.03 -10.00
C LYS A 207 -14.60 -34.45 -8.92
N ASP A 208 -13.77 -35.30 -8.32
CA ASP A 208 -13.01 -34.97 -7.10
C ASP A 208 -11.87 -33.96 -7.35
N GLU A 209 -11.48 -33.76 -8.61
CA GLU A 209 -10.38 -32.87 -8.97
C GLU A 209 -10.84 -31.54 -9.58
N MET A 210 -10.41 -30.44 -8.94
CA MET A 210 -10.57 -29.10 -9.49
C MET A 210 -9.68 -28.94 -10.73
N HIS A 211 -10.30 -28.57 -11.86
CA HIS A 211 -9.58 -28.31 -13.11
C HIS A 211 -8.33 -27.45 -12.88
N PRO A 212 -7.16 -27.78 -13.47
CA PRO A 212 -5.87 -27.17 -13.12
C PRO A 212 -5.88 -25.63 -13.17
N MET A 213 -6.57 -25.03 -14.14
CA MET A 213 -6.72 -23.57 -14.22
C MET A 213 -7.50 -22.98 -13.04
N LYS A 214 -8.57 -23.64 -12.58
CA LYS A 214 -9.34 -23.21 -11.40
C LYS A 214 -8.52 -23.38 -10.12
N LYS A 215 -7.72 -24.46 -10.02
CA LYS A 215 -6.76 -24.67 -8.93
C LYS A 215 -5.72 -23.57 -8.84
N LYS A 216 -5.17 -23.16 -9.99
CA LYS A 216 -4.26 -22.00 -10.08
C LYS A 216 -4.96 -20.71 -9.64
N ALA A 217 -6.16 -20.42 -10.16
CA ALA A 217 -6.92 -19.23 -9.81
C ALA A 217 -7.27 -19.17 -8.31
N PHE A 218 -7.72 -20.28 -7.72
CA PHE A 218 -8.05 -20.38 -6.30
C PHE A 218 -6.83 -20.07 -5.42
N LYS A 219 -5.67 -20.68 -5.71
CA LYS A 219 -4.43 -20.40 -4.98
C LYS A 219 -4.01 -18.94 -5.07
N ILE A 220 -4.18 -18.31 -6.24
CA ILE A 220 -3.88 -16.89 -6.44
C ILE A 220 -4.80 -16.01 -5.58
N VAL A 221 -6.11 -16.23 -5.63
CA VAL A 221 -7.07 -15.43 -4.84
C VAL A 221 -6.84 -15.63 -3.35
N LEU A 222 -6.55 -16.86 -2.91
CA LEU A 222 -6.21 -17.16 -1.53
C LEU A 222 -4.94 -16.41 -1.08
N SER A 223 -3.89 -16.43 -1.90
CA SER A 223 -2.66 -15.68 -1.61
C SER A 223 -2.93 -14.18 -1.48
N ILE A 224 -3.74 -13.61 -2.38
CA ILE A 224 -4.13 -12.18 -2.33
C ILE A 224 -4.91 -11.87 -1.05
N LEU A 225 -5.84 -12.74 -0.66
CA LEU A 225 -6.57 -12.59 0.60
C LEU A 225 -5.63 -12.58 1.80
N CYS A 226 -4.67 -13.51 1.87
CA CYS A 226 -3.68 -13.54 2.94
C CYS A 226 -2.85 -12.25 2.99
N ILE A 227 -2.48 -11.69 1.85
CA ILE A 227 -1.70 -10.43 1.76
C ILE A 227 -2.53 -9.24 2.21
N ILE A 228 -3.81 -9.17 1.83
CA ILE A 228 -4.72 -8.13 2.28
C ILE A 228 -4.86 -8.18 3.80
N ILE A 229 -5.06 -9.38 4.37
CA ILE A 229 -5.11 -9.55 5.82
C ILE A 229 -3.79 -9.09 6.45
N PHE A 230 -2.65 -9.56 5.97
CA PHE A 230 -1.35 -9.20 6.56
C PHE A 230 -1.06 -7.69 6.52
N ASN A 231 -1.35 -7.02 5.41
CA ASN A 231 -1.01 -5.61 5.23
C ASN A 231 -2.04 -4.63 5.84
N TYR A 232 -3.32 -4.99 5.85
CA TYR A 232 -4.40 -4.07 6.21
C TYR A 232 -5.03 -4.39 7.57
N LEU A 233 -4.99 -5.64 8.04
CA LEU A 233 -5.56 -6.03 9.34
C LEU A 233 -4.97 -5.21 10.50
N PRO A 234 -3.64 -4.98 10.58
CA PRO A 234 -3.07 -4.18 11.66
C PRO A 234 -3.67 -2.77 11.71
N LEU A 235 -3.89 -2.14 10.55
CA LEU A 235 -4.49 -0.81 10.46
C LEU A 235 -5.93 -0.80 10.96
N VAL A 236 -6.78 -1.67 10.40
CA VAL A 236 -8.22 -1.70 10.73
C VAL A 236 -8.48 -2.20 12.15
N ALA A 237 -7.55 -2.95 12.75
CA ALA A 237 -7.67 -3.41 14.13
C ALA A 237 -7.26 -2.35 15.15
N LEU A 238 -6.40 -1.38 14.78
CA LEU A 238 -5.82 -0.43 15.74
C LEU A 238 -6.41 0.99 15.58
N PHE A 239 -6.61 1.46 14.34
CA PHE A 239 -7.03 2.85 14.07
C PHE A 239 -8.43 3.20 14.61
N PRO A 240 -9.45 2.31 14.55
CA PRO A 240 -10.76 2.61 15.15
C PRO A 240 -10.72 2.85 16.66
N PHE A 241 -9.68 2.37 17.34
CA PHE A 241 -9.49 2.52 18.77
C PHE A 241 -8.51 3.64 19.12
N GLN A 242 -8.25 4.59 18.20
CA GLN A 242 -7.34 5.72 18.43
C GLN A 242 -7.60 6.44 19.76
N ASP A 243 -8.87 6.63 20.14
CA ASP A 243 -9.27 7.37 21.34
C ASP A 243 -8.93 6.62 22.65
N HIS A 244 -8.56 5.33 22.55
CA HIS A 244 -8.12 4.52 23.68
C HIS A 244 -6.61 4.65 23.95
N TYR A 245 -5.84 5.14 22.99
CA TYR A 245 -4.40 5.34 23.13
C TYR A 245 -4.10 6.75 23.65
N SER A 246 -2.97 6.92 24.34
CA SER A 246 -2.47 8.27 24.58
C SER A 246 -2.07 8.91 23.24
N PRO A 247 -2.26 10.24 23.05
CA PRO A 247 -1.96 10.91 21.78
C PRO A 247 -0.53 10.67 21.30
N MET A 248 0.43 10.59 22.23
CA MET A 248 1.84 10.31 21.94
C MET A 248 2.07 8.85 21.53
N ALA A 249 1.44 7.88 22.19
CA ALA A 249 1.58 6.47 21.80
C ALA A 249 0.97 6.21 20.42
N PHE A 250 -0.18 6.82 20.12
CA PHE A 250 -0.80 6.70 18.81
C PHE A 250 0.11 7.28 17.71
N THR A 251 0.56 8.53 17.88
CA THR A 251 1.33 9.26 16.87
C THR A 251 2.73 8.69 16.67
N CYS A 252 3.44 8.30 17.74
CA CYS A 252 4.84 7.88 17.67
C CYS A 252 5.02 6.38 17.42
N TYR A 253 4.02 5.55 17.71
CA TYR A 253 4.16 4.09 17.64
C TYR A 253 3.09 3.43 16.78
N VAL A 254 1.81 3.55 17.16
CA VAL A 254 0.71 2.85 16.48
C VAL A 254 0.58 3.28 15.01
N GLN A 255 0.63 4.58 14.76
CA GLN A 255 0.45 5.15 13.44
C GLN A 255 1.63 4.81 12.49
N PRO A 256 2.92 5.00 12.86
CA PRO A 256 4.05 4.58 12.03
C PRO A 256 4.06 3.07 11.75
N VAL A 257 3.84 2.24 12.77
CA VAL A 257 3.82 0.78 12.59
C VAL A 257 2.67 0.37 11.68
N GLY A 258 1.49 0.94 11.88
CA GLY A 258 0.34 0.70 11.01
C GLY A 258 0.65 1.06 9.55
N PHE A 259 1.08 2.30 9.31
CA PHE A 259 1.42 2.74 7.95
C PHE A 259 2.54 1.91 7.33
N ALA A 260 3.48 1.39 8.10
CA ALA A 260 4.50 0.47 7.60
C ALA A 260 3.87 -0.81 7.00
N PHE A 261 2.89 -1.42 7.66
CA PHE A 261 2.15 -2.56 7.11
C PHE A 261 1.33 -2.20 5.86
N LEU A 262 0.75 -1.00 5.84
CA LEU A 262 0.09 -0.50 4.62
C LEU A 262 1.11 -0.31 3.49
N ASN A 263 2.27 0.24 3.80
CA ASN A 263 3.30 0.62 2.83
C ASN A 263 4.00 -0.60 2.23
N ILE A 264 4.22 -1.68 2.98
CA ILE A 264 4.87 -2.89 2.45
C ILE A 264 4.04 -3.55 1.33
N SER A 265 2.72 -3.28 1.29
CA SER A 265 1.83 -3.74 0.22
C SER A 265 2.28 -3.27 -1.17
N SER A 266 2.88 -2.07 -1.25
CA SER A 266 3.40 -1.47 -2.50
C SER A 266 4.54 -2.26 -3.14
N SER A 267 5.21 -3.13 -2.37
CA SER A 267 6.25 -4.02 -2.86
C SER A 267 5.71 -5.44 -3.13
N ILE A 268 4.91 -5.97 -2.21
CA ILE A 268 4.43 -7.36 -2.29
C ILE A 268 3.54 -7.59 -3.50
N GLN A 269 2.61 -6.67 -3.76
CA GLN A 269 1.62 -6.80 -4.84
C GLN A 269 2.24 -6.81 -6.25
N PRO A 270 3.11 -5.85 -6.64
CA PRO A 270 3.75 -5.89 -7.95
C PRO A 270 4.68 -7.09 -8.12
N LEU A 271 5.41 -7.50 -7.08
CA LEU A 271 6.26 -8.70 -7.14
C LEU A 271 5.44 -9.97 -7.43
N ILE A 272 4.26 -10.09 -6.82
CA ILE A 272 3.36 -11.22 -7.07
C ILE A 272 2.79 -11.17 -8.48
N TYR A 273 2.45 -9.98 -8.97
CA TYR A 273 2.04 -9.83 -10.36
C TYR A 273 3.15 -10.25 -11.33
N LEU A 274 4.40 -9.81 -11.11
CA LEU A 274 5.55 -10.15 -11.96
C LEU A 274 5.93 -11.63 -11.89
N SER A 275 5.96 -12.23 -10.70
CA SER A 275 6.27 -13.66 -10.53
C SER A 275 5.25 -14.56 -11.24
N ARG A 276 3.98 -14.14 -11.32
CA ARG A 276 2.94 -14.84 -12.09
C ARG A 276 3.16 -14.79 -13.60
N LEU A 277 3.84 -13.76 -14.10
CA LEU A 277 4.18 -13.63 -15.51
C LEU A 277 5.40 -14.47 -15.91
N GLU A 278 5.92 -15.30 -14.98
CA GLU A 278 7.15 -16.10 -15.14
C GLU A 278 8.40 -15.27 -15.46
N LYS A 279 8.33 -13.95 -15.28
CA LYS A 279 9.43 -13.00 -15.43
C LYS A 279 9.89 -12.56 -14.04
N ILE A 280 10.80 -13.33 -13.43
CA ILE A 280 11.38 -12.98 -12.13
C ILE A 280 12.46 -11.90 -12.35
N PRO A 281 12.41 -10.74 -11.67
CA PRO A 281 13.24 -9.57 -11.97
C PRO A 281 14.72 -9.66 -11.56
N PHE A 282 15.14 -10.71 -10.85
CA PHE A 282 16.50 -10.81 -10.28
C PHE A 282 17.36 -11.94 -10.85
N LEU A 283 16.88 -12.71 -11.84
CA LEU A 283 17.70 -13.70 -12.52
C LEU A 283 17.94 -13.28 -13.98
N PRO A 284 19.19 -13.27 -14.46
CA PRO A 284 19.48 -13.25 -15.89
C PRO A 284 18.70 -14.39 -16.57
N GLU A 285 18.13 -14.13 -17.75
CA GLU A 285 17.32 -15.11 -18.51
C GLU A 285 18.05 -16.45 -18.74
N SER A 286 19.39 -16.43 -18.77
CA SER A 286 20.24 -17.62 -18.88
C SER A 286 20.22 -18.54 -17.65
N LEU A 287 19.99 -17.97 -16.46
CA LEU A 287 20.04 -18.65 -15.17
C LEU A 287 18.64 -19.19 -14.79
N ALA A 288 17.58 -18.47 -15.17
CA ALA A 288 16.20 -18.94 -15.11
C ALA A 288 15.96 -20.17 -16.02
N LYS A 289 16.52 -20.17 -17.25
CA LYS A 289 16.49 -21.35 -18.14
C LYS A 289 17.23 -22.55 -17.55
N LYS A 290 18.39 -22.35 -16.90
CA LYS A 290 19.16 -23.43 -16.26
C LYS A 290 18.41 -24.08 -15.09
N LEU A 291 17.74 -23.29 -14.24
CA LEU A 291 16.94 -23.84 -13.13
C LEU A 291 15.71 -24.63 -13.63
N CYS A 292 15.07 -24.18 -14.71
CA CYS A 292 13.93 -24.88 -15.31
C CYS A 292 14.34 -26.16 -16.05
N CYS A 293 15.52 -26.21 -16.68
CA CYS A 293 16.07 -27.44 -17.25
C CYS A 293 16.45 -28.45 -16.16
N ALA A 294 17.04 -28.01 -15.04
CA ALA A 294 17.36 -28.87 -13.90
C ALA A 294 16.11 -29.55 -13.32
N LYS A 295 14.98 -28.81 -13.21
CA LYS A 295 13.69 -29.37 -12.76
C LYS A 295 13.05 -30.35 -13.74
N LYS A 296 13.36 -30.27 -15.04
CA LYS A 296 12.91 -31.24 -16.04
C LYS A 296 13.72 -32.53 -15.98
N THR A 297 15.01 -32.45 -15.64
CA THR A 297 15.90 -33.62 -15.55
C THR A 297 15.64 -34.44 -14.29
N GLU A 298 15.27 -33.83 -13.16
CA GLU A 298 14.90 -34.56 -11.93
C GLU A 298 13.54 -35.29 -12.03
N ALA A 299 12.63 -34.82 -12.88
CA ALA A 299 11.32 -35.47 -13.08
C ALA A 299 11.38 -36.70 -14.01
N ASP A 300 12.48 -36.87 -14.76
CA ASP A 300 12.69 -37.98 -15.70
C ASP A 300 13.64 -39.07 -15.16
N GLN A 301 14.05 -38.97 -13.88
CA GLN A 301 14.97 -39.90 -13.22
C GLN A 301 14.41 -40.52 -11.94
N SER A 302 13.09 -40.71 -11.83
CA SER A 302 12.56 -41.70 -10.89
C SER A 302 12.47 -43.06 -11.61
N PRO A 303 13.37 -44.03 -11.35
CA PRO A 303 13.18 -45.37 -11.86
C PRO A 303 11.95 -46.01 -11.17
N ALA A 304 11.32 -46.90 -11.94
CA ALA A 304 10.20 -47.75 -11.56
C ALA A 304 10.45 -48.57 -10.28
#